data_AF-A0A9E4E000-F1
#
_entry.id   AF-A0A9E4E000-F1
#
_cell.length_a   1.000
_cell.length_b   1.000
_cell.length_c   1.000
_cell.angle_alpha   90.00
_cell.angle_beta   90.00
_cell.angle_gamma   90.00
#
_symmetry.space_group_name_H-M   'P 1'
#
loop_
_entity.id
_entity.type
_entity.pdbx_description
1 polymer ?
#
loop_
_entity_poly.entity_id
_entity_poly.type
_entity_poly.pdbx_seq_one_letter_code
_entity_poly.pdbx_strand_id
1 'polypeptide(L)'
;MSTNKSVKNPNVSTLGAVNQREQETIVNADQLQQVCSQLYQKAGVAREYADTIAQMQVLMDLRGVPSHATRGVPGYVRGMINGGTNPNPERLPYSMPIVAWGTLLLSTG
;
A
#
# COMPACT_ATOMS: atom_id res chain seq x y z
N MET A 1 42.12 35.21 -30.12
CA MET A 1 41.45 34.35 -29.11
C MET A 1 40.30 35.13 -28.49
N SER A 2 39.11 34.52 -28.48
CA SER A 2 37.80 35.13 -28.22
C SER A 2 37.56 35.44 -26.74
N THR A 3 37.04 36.63 -26.43
CA THR A 3 36.51 36.99 -25.11
C THR A 3 34.99 36.88 -25.13
N ASN A 4 34.42 35.95 -24.36
CA ASN A 4 32.97 35.86 -24.17
C ASN A 4 32.65 36.10 -22.69
N LYS A 5 32.19 37.33 -22.38
CA LYS A 5 31.60 37.67 -21.08
C LYS A 5 30.09 37.45 -21.21
N SER A 6 29.60 36.39 -20.57
CA SER A 6 28.18 36.07 -20.50
C SER A 6 27.42 37.14 -19.71
N VAL A 7 26.42 37.73 -20.36
CA VAL A 7 25.52 38.74 -19.80
C VAL A 7 24.59 38.06 -18.78
N LYS A 8 24.64 38.51 -17.52
CA LYS A 8 23.68 38.08 -16.49
C LYS A 8 22.36 38.81 -16.72
N ASN A 9 21.27 38.06 -16.89
CA ASN A 9 19.91 38.58 -16.86
C ASN A 9 19.46 38.70 -15.38
N PRO A 10 19.21 39.91 -14.84
CA PRO A 10 18.67 40.08 -13.51
C PRO A 10 17.14 40.03 -13.58
N ASN A 11 16.51 39.39 -12.60
CA ASN A 11 15.05 39.18 -12.44
C ASN A 11 14.52 37.86 -13.01
N VAL A 12 14.87 36.74 -12.37
CA VAL A 12 13.87 35.98 -11.58
C VAL A 12 14.61 35.12 -10.55
N SER A 13 15.04 35.77 -9.48
CA SER A 13 15.31 35.12 -8.20
C SER A 13 13.96 35.03 -7.48
N THR A 14 13.67 33.92 -6.81
CA THR A 14 12.55 33.71 -5.87
C THR A 14 11.33 32.97 -6.41
N LEU A 15 11.48 31.70 -6.76
CA LEU A 15 10.53 30.65 -6.37
C LEU A 15 11.38 29.49 -5.84
N GLY A 16 11.12 29.10 -4.59
CA GLY A 16 11.95 28.18 -3.83
C GLY A 16 12.21 26.87 -4.56
N ALA A 17 13.35 26.26 -4.28
CA ALA A 17 13.70 24.92 -4.75
C ALA A 17 12.54 23.95 -4.50
N VAL A 18 11.85 23.53 -5.56
CA VAL A 18 10.89 22.43 -5.49
C VAL A 18 11.69 21.17 -5.19
N ASN A 19 11.56 20.71 -3.95
CA ASN A 19 12.12 19.45 -3.48
C ASN A 19 11.43 18.33 -4.27
N GLN A 20 12.16 17.61 -5.14
CA GLN A 20 11.66 16.51 -5.98
C GLN A 20 11.11 15.29 -5.19
N ARG A 21 10.94 15.40 -3.87
CA ARG A 21 10.67 14.27 -2.95
C ARG A 21 9.19 13.97 -2.74
N GLU A 22 8.27 14.85 -3.14
CA GLU A 22 6.82 14.68 -2.91
C GLU A 22 6.03 15.08 -4.14
N GLN A 23 6.20 14.31 -5.23
CA GLN A 23 5.37 14.46 -6.42
C GLN A 23 4.01 13.78 -6.18
N GLU A 24 2.99 14.55 -5.86
CA GLU A 24 1.62 14.06 -5.82
C GLU A 24 1.08 13.87 -7.24
N THR A 25 0.39 12.76 -7.49
CA THR A 25 -0.23 12.45 -8.78
C THR A 25 -1.66 12.02 -8.55
N ILE A 26 -2.60 12.66 -9.27
CA ILE A 26 -4.00 12.26 -9.26
C ILE A 26 -4.14 10.98 -10.08
N VAL A 27 -4.72 9.95 -9.48
CA VAL A 27 -4.99 8.66 -10.11
C VAL A 27 -6.48 8.37 -10.11
N ASN A 28 -6.95 7.60 -11.08
CA ASN A 28 -8.34 7.15 -11.11
C ASN A 28 -8.57 6.10 -10.02
N ALA A 29 -9.63 6.28 -9.23
CA ALA A 29 -9.94 5.43 -8.08
C ALA A 29 -10.22 3.96 -8.47
N ASP A 30 -10.97 3.73 -9.55
CA ASP A 30 -11.30 2.38 -10.00
C ASP A 30 -10.06 1.65 -10.52
N GLN A 31 -9.19 2.34 -11.26
CA GLN A 31 -7.91 1.79 -11.72
C GLN A 31 -6.99 1.46 -10.54
N LEU A 32 -6.93 2.34 -9.54
CA LEU A 32 -6.15 2.10 -8.33
C LEU A 32 -6.66 0.87 -7.58
N GLN A 33 -7.99 0.74 -7.42
CA GLN A 33 -8.61 -0.44 -6.81
C GLN A 33 -8.25 -1.73 -7.56
N GLN A 34 -8.31 -1.72 -8.89
CA GLN A 34 -7.93 -2.88 -9.71
C GLN A 34 -6.47 -3.27 -9.51
N VAL A 35 -5.55 -2.31 -9.48
CA VAL A 35 -4.13 -2.57 -9.22
C VAL A 35 -3.93 -3.18 -7.83
N CYS A 36 -4.54 -2.60 -6.79
CA CYS A 36 -4.45 -3.11 -5.43
C CYS A 36 -5.00 -4.55 -5.32
N SER A 37 -6.16 -4.84 -5.93
CA SER A 37 -6.73 -6.19 -5.94
C SER A 37 -5.79 -7.20 -6.62
N GLN A 38 -5.21 -6.84 -7.78
CA GLN A 38 -4.27 -7.70 -8.49
C GLN A 38 -3.00 -7.99 -7.67
N LEU A 39 -2.52 -7.02 -6.90
CA LEU A 39 -1.38 -7.22 -6.01
C LEU A 39 -1.68 -8.23 -4.89
N TYR A 40 -2.85 -8.14 -4.27
CA TYR A 40 -3.28 -9.12 -3.26
C TYR A 40 -3.48 -10.51 -3.85
N GLN A 41 -4.08 -10.61 -5.05
CA GLN A 41 -4.24 -11.90 -5.73
C GLN A 41 -2.90 -12.55 -6.05
N LYS A 42 -1.91 -11.76 -6.51
CA LYS A 42 -0.54 -12.26 -6.72
C LYS A 42 0.17 -12.68 -5.43
N ALA A 43 -0.25 -12.12 -4.29
CA ALA A 43 0.22 -12.53 -2.97
C ALA A 43 -0.50 -13.79 -2.42
N GLY A 44 -1.44 -14.37 -3.18
CA GLY A 44 -2.16 -15.59 -2.82
C GLY A 44 -3.52 -15.38 -2.18
N VAL A 45 -4.01 -14.14 -2.11
CA VAL A 45 -5.33 -13.84 -1.54
C VAL A 45 -6.43 -14.20 -2.55
N ALA A 46 -7.49 -14.87 -2.09
CA ALA A 46 -8.63 -15.17 -2.96
C ALA A 46 -9.27 -13.88 -3.48
N ARG A 47 -9.72 -13.89 -4.74
CA ARG A 47 -10.22 -12.70 -5.45
C ARG A 47 -11.28 -11.93 -4.68
N GLU A 48 -12.25 -12.63 -4.07
CA GLU A 48 -13.32 -12.01 -3.28
C GLU A 48 -12.80 -11.14 -2.12
N TYR A 49 -11.76 -11.63 -1.41
CA TYR A 49 -11.13 -10.89 -0.31
C TYR A 49 -10.22 -9.79 -0.84
N ALA A 50 -9.47 -10.06 -1.91
CA ALA A 50 -8.62 -9.08 -2.56
C ALA A 50 -9.42 -7.85 -3.05
N ASP A 51 -10.56 -8.08 -3.70
CA ASP A 51 -11.47 -7.04 -4.18
C ASP A 51 -12.05 -6.23 -3.00
N THR A 52 -12.44 -6.91 -1.92
CA THR A 52 -12.97 -6.27 -0.70
C THR A 52 -11.93 -5.37 -0.02
N ILE A 53 -10.70 -5.86 0.17
CA ILE A 53 -9.62 -5.12 0.82
C ILE A 53 -9.22 -3.91 -0.03
N ALA A 54 -9.09 -4.10 -1.35
CA ALA A 54 -8.75 -3.02 -2.28
C ALA A 54 -9.82 -1.92 -2.29
N GLN A 55 -11.10 -2.28 -2.32
CA GLN A 55 -12.20 -1.32 -2.24
C GLN A 55 -12.14 -0.53 -0.94
N MET A 56 -11.97 -1.20 0.20
CA MET A 56 -11.85 -0.55 1.51
C MET A 56 -10.70 0.47 1.51
N GLN A 57 -9.52 0.10 1.02
CA GLN A 57 -8.35 0.97 1.05
C GLN A 57 -8.51 2.21 0.16
N VAL A 58 -9.07 2.06 -1.04
CA VAL A 58 -9.36 3.19 -1.93
C VAL A 58 -10.42 4.11 -1.31
N LEU A 59 -11.43 3.56 -0.64
CA LEU A 59 -12.40 4.38 0.11
C LEU A 59 -11.74 5.18 1.23
N MET A 60 -10.66 4.67 1.85
CA MET A 60 -9.90 5.41 2.86
C MET A 60 -9.07 6.54 2.23
N ASP A 61 -8.51 6.35 1.04
CA ASP A 61 -7.86 7.42 0.28
C ASP A 61 -8.84 8.54 -0.04
N LEU A 62 -10.03 8.20 -0.56
CA LEU A 62 -11.08 9.17 -0.90
C LEU A 62 -11.62 9.94 0.32
N ARG A 63 -11.53 9.35 1.51
CA ARG A 63 -11.92 9.99 2.79
C ARG A 63 -10.79 10.79 3.44
N GLY A 64 -9.59 10.79 2.87
CA GLY A 64 -8.43 11.49 3.43
C GLY A 64 -7.87 10.83 4.69
N VAL A 65 -7.97 9.50 4.83
CA VAL A 65 -7.41 8.74 5.96
C VAL A 65 -6.25 7.85 5.47
N PRO A 66 -5.06 8.43 5.19
CA PRO A 66 -3.99 7.76 4.46
C PRO A 66 -3.26 6.65 5.25
N SER A 67 -3.41 6.60 6.58
CA SER A 67 -2.69 5.63 7.43
C SER A 67 -3.05 4.17 7.14
N HIS A 68 -4.28 3.92 6.70
CA HIS A 68 -4.80 2.58 6.38
C HIS A 68 -5.26 2.44 4.92
N ALA A 69 -4.86 3.38 4.07
CA ALA A 69 -5.26 3.43 2.67
C ALA A 69 -4.25 2.72 1.75
N THR A 70 -4.27 3.00 0.44
CA THR A 70 -3.46 2.25 -0.54
C THR A 70 -1.95 2.39 -0.35
N ARG A 71 -1.49 3.43 0.37
CA ARG A 71 -0.08 3.60 0.78
C ARG A 71 0.47 2.38 1.54
N GLY A 72 -0.37 1.65 2.27
CA GLY A 72 0.03 0.46 3.03
C GLY A 72 0.15 -0.83 2.22
N VAL A 73 -0.39 -0.88 1.00
CA VAL A 73 -0.49 -2.11 0.17
C VAL A 73 0.86 -2.80 -0.02
N PRO A 74 1.97 -2.11 -0.38
CA PRO A 74 3.26 -2.78 -0.54
C PRO A 74 3.74 -3.50 0.73
N GLY A 75 3.45 -2.93 1.91
CA GLY A 75 3.80 -3.53 3.19
C GLY A 75 3.01 -4.80 3.47
N TYR A 76 1.70 -4.77 3.25
CA TYR A 76 0.83 -5.94 3.42
C TYR A 76 1.20 -7.08 2.45
N VAL A 77 1.41 -6.76 1.18
CA VAL A 77 1.81 -7.72 0.14
C VAL A 77 3.16 -8.36 0.48
N ARG A 78 4.13 -7.55 0.94
CA ARG A 78 5.43 -8.08 1.40
C ARG A 78 5.29 -8.97 2.62
N GLY A 79 4.42 -8.61 3.57
CA GLY A 79 4.11 -9.46 4.73
C GLY A 79 3.57 -10.83 4.32
N MET A 80 2.67 -10.87 3.33
CA MET A 80 2.14 -12.12 2.78
C MET A 80 3.21 -12.95 2.07
N ILE A 81 3.99 -12.32 1.17
CA ILE A 81 5.06 -12.99 0.42
C ILE A 81 6.12 -13.58 1.36
N ASN A 82 6.43 -12.88 2.45
CA ASN A 82 7.43 -13.31 3.42
C ASN A 82 6.86 -14.30 4.47
N GLY A 83 5.59 -14.71 4.37
CA GLY A 83 4.95 -15.62 5.33
C GLY A 83 4.58 -15.00 6.67
N GLY A 84 4.69 -13.68 6.84
CA GLY A 84 4.26 -12.96 8.05
C GLY A 84 2.75 -12.79 8.17
N THR A 85 2.02 -12.95 7.05
CA THR A 85 0.55 -12.95 7.00
C THR A 85 0.11 -14.13 6.16
N ASN A 86 -0.84 -14.94 6.65
CA ASN A 86 -1.44 -15.99 5.83
C ASN A 86 -2.41 -15.36 4.80
N PRO A 87 -2.13 -15.43 3.48
CA PRO A 87 -2.99 -14.85 2.47
C PRO A 87 -4.28 -15.66 2.21
N ASN A 88 -4.31 -16.93 2.65
CA ASN A 88 -5.45 -17.82 2.49
C ASN A 88 -5.71 -18.57 3.80
N PRO A 89 -6.29 -17.90 4.82
CA PRO A 89 -6.61 -18.54 6.08
C PRO A 89 -7.73 -19.57 5.89
N GLU A 90 -7.50 -20.78 6.38
CA GLU A 90 -8.55 -21.78 6.47
C GLU A 90 -9.62 -21.34 7.47
N ARG A 91 -10.88 -21.66 7.15
CA ARG A 91 -11.99 -21.43 8.05
C ARG A 91 -11.88 -22.42 9.20
N LEU A 92 -11.61 -21.92 10.41
CA LEU A 92 -11.60 -22.78 11.59
C LEU A 92 -12.98 -23.42 11.80
N PRO A 93 -13.06 -24.68 12.22
CA PRO A 93 -14.33 -25.35 12.44
C PRO A 93 -15.10 -24.62 13.55
N TYR A 94 -16.37 -24.33 13.27
CA TYR A 94 -17.30 -23.61 14.15
C TYR A 94 -17.56 -24.31 15.51
N SER A 95 -17.05 -25.54 15.68
CA SER A 95 -17.25 -26.38 16.86
C SER A 95 -16.16 -26.27 17.94
N MET A 96 -15.18 -25.38 17.79
CA MET A 96 -14.13 -25.23 18.81
C MET A 96 -14.53 -24.18 19.86
N PRO A 97 -14.59 -24.55 21.16
CA PRO A 97 -14.88 -23.58 22.22
C PRO A 97 -13.72 -22.58 22.36
N ILE A 98 -14.05 -21.34 22.77
CA ILE A 98 -13.11 -20.21 22.94
C ILE A 98 -11.85 -20.58 23.77
N VAL A 99 -11.93 -21.57 24.65
CA VAL A 99 -10.80 -22.07 25.46
C VAL A 99 -9.70 -22.81 24.69
N ALA A 100 -9.97 -23.33 23.48
CA ALA A 100 -9.00 -24.14 22.74
C ALA A 100 -7.83 -23.32 22.13
N TRP A 101 -7.98 -22.00 22.04
CA TRP A 101 -6.96 -21.10 21.46
C TRP A 101 -5.72 -20.93 22.35
N GLY A 102 -5.84 -21.15 23.66
CA GLY A 102 -4.71 -21.05 24.59
C GLY A 102 -3.81 -22.29 24.59
N THR A 103 -4.34 -23.47 24.22
CA THR A 103 -3.63 -24.75 24.38
C THR A 103 -2.81 -25.13 23.13
N LEU A 104 -3.21 -24.68 21.93
CA LEU A 104 -2.51 -25.05 20.70
C LEU A 104 -1.14 -24.32 20.53
N LEU A 105 -0.96 -23.16 21.18
CA LEU A 105 0.32 -22.42 21.19
C LEU A 105 1.40 -23.06 22.08
N LEU A 106 1.06 -24.08 22.88
CA LEU A 106 1.99 -24.78 23.77
C LEU A 106 2.38 -26.18 23.29
N SER A 107 1.84 -26.65 22.15
CA SER A 107 2.05 -28.03 21.67
C SER A 107 3.11 -28.17 20.56
N THR A 108 3.72 -27.08 20.09
CA THR A 108 4.93 -27.15 19.25
C THR A 108 6.13 -26.72 20.09
N GLY A 109 6.52 -27.61 21.00
CA GLY A 109 7.84 -27.64 21.64
C GLY A 109 8.66 -28.77 21.07
#